data_AF-A0A9R1KPL6-F1
#
_entry.id   AF-A0A9R1KPL6-F1
#
_cell.length_a   1.000
_cell.length_b   1.000
_cell.length_c   1.000
_cell.angle_alpha   90.00
_cell.angle_beta   90.00
_cell.angle_gamma   90.00
#
_symmetry.space_group_name_H-M   'P 1'
#
loop_
_entity.id
_entity.type
_entity.pdbx_description
1 polymer ?
#
loop_
_entity_poly.entity_id
_entity_poly.type
_entity_poly.pdbx_seq_one_letter_code
_entity_poly.pdbx_strand_id
1 'polypeptide(L)'
;MDMAAAASTSSAAAPGSPSGGGRRGPSAAVACSCPICLEGFEDEAYLDTCLHSFCYECITQWVSIVASKHEDPLSSVKCPLCKTESVSILHAFDGKSFQRHYIEQDPGKRHLVDAHQLISQFYNTREISDDAASVLQYWKQRKYLRKNIWLETWLRREIQALTQDENIEAIVYHIDGMIESFMKAQEKLHASKQTSPEHTREEFRSLLSDAARPFLLGRTARFVTEVELFLISQRNIDAYSRVRLQRFKESASHVAREQDTLPQDRPLEDHYLYLLNEETDCVGGVI
;
A
#
# COMPACT_ATOMS: atom_id res chain seq x y z
N MET A 1 -53.30 -19.59 -17.03
CA MET A 1 -53.95 -20.91 -16.95
C MET A 1 -52.83 -21.93 -16.87
N ASP A 2 -52.04 -21.93 -15.80
CA ASP A 2 -52.31 -22.42 -14.43
C ASP A 2 -52.01 -23.91 -14.25
N MET A 3 -51.13 -24.13 -13.26
CA MET A 3 -51.13 -25.22 -12.26
C MET A 3 -50.76 -26.64 -12.74
N ALA A 4 -49.64 -27.20 -12.24
CA ALA A 4 -49.51 -28.02 -11.00
C ALA A 4 -49.71 -29.52 -11.32
N ALA A 5 -49.17 -30.54 -10.65
CA ALA A 5 -48.13 -30.78 -9.65
C ALA A 5 -47.99 -32.32 -9.51
N ALA A 6 -46.82 -32.79 -9.05
CA ALA A 6 -46.49 -33.95 -8.19
C ALA A 6 -47.23 -35.32 -8.25
N ALA A 7 -46.45 -36.41 -8.25
CA ALA A 7 -46.46 -37.57 -7.30
C ALA A 7 -45.52 -38.69 -7.85
N SER A 8 -44.42 -39.08 -7.19
CA SER A 8 -44.24 -39.96 -6.00
C SER A 8 -44.24 -41.46 -6.31
N THR A 9 -43.12 -42.15 -6.02
CA THR A 9 -43.09 -43.55 -5.50
C THR A 9 -41.84 -43.82 -4.66
N SER A 10 -42.04 -44.52 -3.54
CA SER A 10 -41.15 -44.74 -2.40
C SER A 10 -40.69 -46.21 -2.28
N SER A 11 -39.55 -46.46 -1.60
CA SER A 11 -39.22 -47.62 -0.71
C SER A 11 -37.70 -47.75 -0.54
N ALA A 12 -37.07 -48.14 0.57
CA ALA A 12 -37.49 -48.60 1.90
C ALA A 12 -36.25 -48.53 2.85
N ALA A 13 -36.47 -48.69 4.15
CA ALA A 13 -35.52 -48.43 5.26
C ALA A 13 -34.64 -49.64 5.67
N ALA A 14 -33.38 -49.32 6.11
CA ALA A 14 -32.53 -49.81 7.23
C ALA A 14 -32.43 -51.33 7.59
N PRO A 15 -31.51 -51.82 8.47
CA PRO A 15 -30.51 -51.17 9.34
C PRO A 15 -29.12 -51.88 9.40
N GLY A 16 -28.18 -51.37 10.22
CA GLY A 16 -27.11 -52.20 10.82
C GLY A 16 -25.73 -51.56 10.94
N SER A 17 -25.36 -51.12 12.14
CA SER A 17 -23.96 -50.86 12.53
C SER A 17 -23.23 -52.17 12.80
N PRO A 18 -21.90 -52.22 12.57
CA PRO A 18 -21.04 -52.72 13.63
C PRO A 18 -19.79 -51.85 13.86
N SER A 19 -19.44 -51.74 15.13
CA SER A 19 -18.17 -51.21 15.63
C SER A 19 -16.98 -52.02 15.12
N GLY A 20 -15.93 -51.34 14.67
CA GLY A 20 -14.64 -51.93 14.34
C GLY A 20 -13.56 -50.84 14.36
N GLY A 21 -12.71 -50.87 15.39
CA GLY A 21 -11.66 -49.88 15.60
C GLY A 21 -10.49 -50.00 14.62
N GLY A 22 -9.73 -48.92 14.53
CA GLY A 22 -8.35 -48.97 14.04
C GLY A 22 -8.00 -47.86 13.04
N ARG A 23 -7.03 -47.05 13.46
CA ARG A 23 -6.23 -46.13 12.64
C ARG A 23 -6.92 -44.82 12.26
N ARG A 24 -6.93 -43.88 13.22
CA ARG A 24 -6.75 -42.46 12.91
C ARG A 24 -5.49 -42.33 12.05
N GLY A 25 -5.64 -42.19 10.75
CA GLY A 25 -4.62 -41.55 9.93
C GLY A 25 -4.40 -40.12 10.44
N PRO A 26 -3.20 -39.55 10.29
CA PRO A 26 -2.95 -38.19 10.74
C PRO A 26 -3.89 -37.26 9.95
N SER A 27 -4.85 -36.69 10.66
CA SER A 27 -5.68 -35.60 10.15
C SER A 27 -4.75 -34.47 9.75
N ALA A 28 -4.79 -34.08 8.49
CA ALA A 28 -4.11 -32.91 7.92
C ALA A 28 -4.73 -31.60 8.47
N ALA A 29 -4.72 -31.45 9.80
CA ALA A 29 -5.38 -30.37 10.55
C ALA A 29 -4.42 -29.73 11.58
N VAL A 30 -3.11 -29.78 11.33
CA VAL A 30 -2.09 -29.10 12.17
C VAL A 30 -1.61 -27.78 11.51
N ALA A 31 -2.34 -27.29 10.51
CA ALA A 31 -2.03 -26.05 9.78
C ALA A 31 -3.04 -24.92 10.07
N CYS A 32 -3.69 -24.93 11.24
CA CYS A 32 -4.75 -23.96 11.55
C CYS A 32 -4.54 -23.19 12.86
N SER A 33 -3.34 -23.23 13.44
CA SER A 33 -3.02 -22.51 14.67
C SER A 33 -1.64 -21.88 14.60
N CYS A 34 -1.49 -20.71 15.21
CA CYS A 34 -0.23 -20.02 15.33
C CYS A 34 0.77 -20.85 16.18
N PRO A 35 2.00 -21.09 15.70
CA PRO A 35 2.99 -21.86 16.46
C PRO A 35 3.51 -21.18 17.74
N ILE A 36 3.21 -19.89 17.94
CA ILE A 36 3.67 -19.11 19.09
C ILE A 36 2.61 -19.12 20.20
N CYS A 37 1.38 -18.65 19.93
CA CYS A 37 0.32 -18.63 20.93
C CYS A 37 -0.51 -19.93 20.99
N LEU A 38 -0.38 -20.81 19.98
CA LEU A 38 -1.15 -22.06 19.84
C LEU A 38 -2.66 -21.86 19.61
N GLU A 39 -3.10 -20.62 19.41
CA GLU A 39 -4.49 -20.26 19.08
C GLU A 39 -4.69 -20.10 17.56
N GLY A 40 -5.91 -19.75 17.15
CA GLY A 40 -6.17 -19.37 15.75
C GLY A 40 -5.37 -18.15 15.33
N PHE A 41 -5.17 -17.97 14.02
CA PHE A 41 -4.44 -16.80 13.52
C PHE A 41 -5.28 -15.52 13.65
N GLU A 42 -4.72 -14.53 14.34
CA GLU A 42 -5.18 -13.13 14.34
C GLU A 42 -4.14 -12.29 13.59
N ASP A 43 -4.60 -11.56 12.55
CA ASP A 43 -3.75 -10.88 11.55
C ASP A 43 -2.58 -11.77 11.08
N GLU A 44 -2.89 -12.76 10.23
CA GLU A 44 -1.91 -13.75 9.79
C GLU A 44 -0.73 -13.06 9.08
N ALA A 45 0.46 -13.31 9.61
CA ALA A 45 1.71 -12.70 9.19
C ALA A 45 2.73 -13.77 8.79
N TYR A 46 3.61 -13.43 7.86
CA TYR A 46 4.56 -14.33 7.22
C TYR A 46 5.97 -13.74 7.28
N LEU A 47 6.98 -14.55 7.56
CA LEU A 47 8.37 -14.13 7.40
C LEU A 47 8.79 -14.19 5.93
N ASP A 48 9.41 -13.13 5.41
CA ASP A 48 9.69 -12.95 3.98
C ASP A 48 10.50 -14.07 3.31
N THR A 49 11.53 -14.59 3.97
CA THR A 49 12.43 -15.61 3.39
C THR A 49 11.83 -17.01 3.39
N CYS A 50 11.13 -17.38 4.47
CA CYS A 50 10.68 -18.77 4.69
C CYS A 50 9.16 -18.96 4.62
N LEU A 51 8.40 -17.88 4.59
CA LEU A 51 6.94 -17.85 4.48
C LEU A 51 6.19 -18.68 5.53
N HIS A 52 6.82 -18.94 6.68
CA HIS A 52 6.12 -19.52 7.82
C HIS A 52 5.17 -18.50 8.44
N SER A 53 3.95 -18.94 8.77
CA SER A 53 2.89 -18.08 9.30
C SER A 53 2.81 -18.05 10.82
N PHE A 54 2.45 -16.88 11.35
CA PHE A 54 2.25 -16.56 12.76
C PHE A 54 1.14 -15.51 12.90
N CYS A 55 0.63 -15.25 14.12
CA CYS A 55 -0.10 -13.99 14.35
C CYS A 55 0.89 -12.81 14.27
N TYR A 56 0.47 -11.69 13.70
CA TYR A 56 1.32 -10.49 13.58
C TYR A 56 1.88 -10.04 14.93
N GLU A 57 1.04 -9.98 15.96
CA GLU A 57 1.48 -9.61 17.32
C GLU A 57 2.49 -10.62 17.90
N CYS A 58 2.28 -11.91 17.66
CA CYS A 58 3.16 -12.95 18.17
C CYS A 58 4.57 -12.85 17.57
N ILE A 59 4.67 -12.67 16.25
CA ILE A 59 5.98 -12.60 15.59
C ILE A 59 6.68 -11.27 15.86
N THR A 60 5.96 -10.17 16.01
CA THR A 60 6.54 -8.87 16.38
C THR A 60 7.06 -8.86 17.82
N GLN A 61 6.33 -9.48 18.76
CA GLN A 61 6.83 -9.69 20.13
C GLN A 61 8.09 -10.57 20.15
N TRP A 62 8.13 -11.63 19.35
CA TRP A 62 9.34 -12.45 19.21
C TRP A 62 10.54 -11.62 18.75
N VAL A 63 10.38 -10.80 17.70
CA VAL A 63 11.43 -9.88 17.23
C VAL A 63 11.89 -8.95 18.36
N SER A 64 10.95 -8.36 19.10
CA SER A 64 11.26 -7.47 20.24
C SER A 64 12.09 -8.17 21.34
N ILE A 65 11.72 -9.41 21.71
CA ILE A 65 12.44 -10.21 22.71
C ILE A 65 13.85 -10.61 22.23
N VAL A 66 14.00 -10.90 20.93
CA VAL A 66 15.32 -11.17 20.36
C VAL A 66 16.15 -9.90 20.35
N ALA A 67 15.59 -8.77 19.90
CA ALA A 67 16.26 -7.47 19.89
C ALA A 67 16.75 -7.05 21.29
N SER A 68 15.95 -7.29 22.35
CA SER A 68 16.35 -6.92 23.72
C SER A 68 17.54 -7.72 24.28
N LYS A 69 17.98 -8.79 23.60
CA LYS A 69 19.12 -9.62 24.00
C LYS A 69 20.42 -9.29 23.26
N HIS A 70 20.35 -8.42 22.25
CA HIS A 70 21.49 -7.99 21.45
C HIS A 70 21.79 -6.52 21.76
N GLU A 71 23.08 -6.19 21.90
CA GLU A 71 23.53 -4.80 22.14
C GLU A 71 23.38 -3.93 20.87
N ASP A 72 23.45 -4.55 19.69
CA ASP A 72 23.34 -3.89 18.38
C ASP A 72 21.92 -3.96 17.81
N PRO A 73 21.48 -2.96 17.02
CA PRO A 73 20.22 -3.01 16.29
C PRO A 73 20.11 -4.26 15.42
N LEU A 74 19.02 -5.00 15.58
CA LEU A 74 18.75 -6.19 14.78
C LEU A 74 18.40 -5.79 13.35
N SER A 75 19.16 -6.25 12.35
CA SER A 75 18.84 -6.09 10.92
C SER A 75 18.08 -7.28 10.34
N SER A 76 18.08 -8.42 11.04
CA SER A 76 17.36 -9.64 10.66
C SER A 76 16.96 -10.45 11.90
N VAL A 77 15.94 -11.30 11.78
CA VAL A 77 15.52 -12.23 12.84
C VAL A 77 15.54 -13.66 12.32
N LYS A 78 15.86 -14.61 13.20
CA LYS A 78 15.72 -16.04 12.91
C LYS A 78 14.30 -16.50 13.14
N CYS A 79 13.74 -17.19 12.14
CA CYS A 79 12.42 -17.80 12.22
C CYS A 79 12.32 -18.75 13.43
N PRO A 80 11.26 -18.66 14.26
CA PRO A 80 11.05 -19.56 15.39
C PRO A 80 11.03 -21.04 14.99
N LEU A 81 10.48 -21.35 13.81
CA LEU A 81 10.28 -22.71 13.30
C LEU A 81 11.54 -23.30 12.65
N CYS A 82 12.04 -22.65 11.60
CA CYS A 82 13.10 -23.22 10.75
C CYS A 82 14.47 -22.56 10.93
N LYS A 83 14.56 -21.52 11.77
CA LYS A 83 15.79 -20.75 12.04
C LYS A 83 16.37 -19.99 10.84
N THR A 84 15.69 -19.98 9.69
CA THR A 84 16.04 -19.15 8.54
C THR A 84 16.02 -17.67 8.92
N GLU A 85 17.00 -16.91 8.45
CA GLU A 85 17.06 -15.46 8.65
C GLU A 85 16.08 -14.76 7.70
N SER A 86 15.36 -13.79 8.27
CA SER A 86 14.37 -12.96 7.60
C SER A 86 14.60 -11.50 7.96
N VAL A 87 14.41 -10.61 7.00
CA VAL A 87 14.65 -9.17 7.16
C VAL A 87 13.34 -8.39 7.30
N SER A 88 12.21 -9.01 6.97
CA SER A 88 10.89 -8.41 7.10
C SER A 88 9.77 -9.41 7.41
N ILE A 89 8.67 -8.88 7.93
CA ILE A 89 7.40 -9.57 8.21
C ILE A 89 6.34 -9.01 7.25
N LEU A 90 5.64 -9.88 6.52
CA LEU A 90 4.50 -9.53 5.67
C LEU A 90 3.20 -9.77 6.45
N HIS A 91 2.29 -8.81 6.51
CA HIS A 91 1.02 -8.92 7.25
C HIS A 91 -0.11 -8.09 6.62
N ALA A 92 -1.30 -8.06 7.22
CA ALA A 92 -2.46 -7.31 6.74
C ALA A 92 -2.82 -7.63 5.28
N PHE A 93 -2.79 -8.92 4.91
CA PHE A 93 -3.13 -9.37 3.57
C PHE A 93 -4.65 -9.37 3.35
N ASP A 94 -5.13 -8.55 2.41
CA ASP A 94 -6.56 -8.41 2.08
C ASP A 94 -6.97 -9.15 0.79
N GLY A 95 -6.08 -10.00 0.26
CA GLY A 95 -6.26 -10.68 -1.03
C GLY A 95 -5.77 -9.88 -2.24
N LYS A 96 -5.46 -8.59 -2.08
CA LYS A 96 -5.00 -7.71 -3.17
C LYS A 96 -3.69 -6.98 -2.85
N SER A 97 -3.41 -6.76 -1.57
CA SER A 97 -2.24 -6.06 -1.07
C SER A 97 -1.80 -6.65 0.27
N PHE A 98 -0.57 -6.35 0.66
CA PHE A 98 0.00 -6.68 1.97
C PHE A 98 0.77 -5.47 2.50
N GLN A 99 1.07 -5.48 3.79
CA GLN A 99 2.02 -4.57 4.42
C GLN A 99 3.30 -5.31 4.75
N ARG A 100 4.45 -4.65 4.61
CA ARG A 100 5.76 -5.18 4.98
C ARG A 100 6.29 -4.42 6.19
N HIS A 101 6.83 -5.15 7.16
CA HIS A 101 7.44 -4.60 8.36
C HIS A 101 8.89 -5.07 8.39
N TYR A 102 9.82 -4.18 8.06
CA TYR A 102 11.26 -4.45 8.13
C TYR A 102 11.75 -4.47 9.58
N ILE A 103 12.63 -5.41 9.91
CA ILE A 103 13.11 -5.64 11.28
C ILE A 103 14.13 -4.58 11.73
N GLU A 104 14.76 -3.88 10.77
CA GLU A 104 15.84 -2.93 11.02
C GLU A 104 15.43 -1.76 11.93
N GLN A 105 16.16 -1.56 13.02
CA GLN A 105 15.91 -0.50 14.02
C GLN A 105 17.03 0.54 14.10
N ASP A 106 17.31 1.26 13.01
CA ASP A 106 18.12 2.49 13.09
C ASP A 106 17.20 3.67 13.50
N PRO A 107 17.50 4.44 14.56
CA PRO A 107 16.75 5.64 14.94
C PRO A 107 16.51 6.64 13.80
N GLY A 108 17.45 6.81 12.86
CA GLY A 108 17.26 7.65 11.67
C GLY A 108 16.23 7.05 10.71
N LYS A 109 16.28 5.72 10.51
CA LYS A 109 15.30 4.98 9.72
C LYS A 109 13.92 4.94 10.37
N ARG A 110 13.80 5.04 11.71
CA ARG A 110 12.49 5.12 12.40
C ARG A 110 11.68 6.32 11.92
N HIS A 111 12.31 7.49 11.77
CA HIS A 111 11.62 8.68 11.31
C HIS A 111 11.20 8.59 9.83
N LEU A 112 12.01 7.93 8.99
CA LEU A 112 11.65 7.59 7.61
C LEU A 112 10.50 6.57 7.56
N VAL A 113 10.46 5.61 8.49
CA VAL A 113 9.35 4.66 8.63
C VAL A 113 8.06 5.37 9.03
N ASP A 114 8.10 6.29 10.01
CA ASP A 114 6.92 7.06 10.45
C ASP A 114 6.35 7.92 9.29
N ALA A 115 7.26 8.53 8.54
CA ALA A 115 6.98 9.28 7.33
C ALA A 115 6.33 8.44 6.22
N HIS A 116 6.93 7.29 5.89
CA HIS A 116 6.39 6.35 4.91
C HIS A 116 5.04 5.78 5.37
N GLN A 117 4.88 5.52 6.67
CA GLN A 117 3.62 5.06 7.26
C GLN A 117 2.52 6.11 7.05
N LEU A 118 2.81 7.39 7.28
CA LEU A 118 1.87 8.47 7.03
C LEU A 118 1.49 8.58 5.54
N ILE A 119 2.47 8.49 4.64
CA ILE A 119 2.19 8.48 3.19
C ILE A 119 1.29 7.29 2.86
N SER A 120 1.63 6.08 3.32
CA SER A 120 0.83 4.87 3.13
C SER A 120 -0.61 5.03 3.63
N GLN A 121 -0.83 5.70 4.77
CA GLN A 121 -2.18 6.00 5.28
C GLN A 121 -3.02 6.87 4.32
N PHE A 122 -2.42 7.84 3.63
CA PHE A 122 -3.14 8.62 2.61
C PHE A 122 -3.69 7.76 1.47
N TYR A 123 -3.04 6.65 1.17
CA TYR A 123 -3.46 5.73 0.11
C TYR A 123 -4.52 4.72 0.56
N ASN A 124 -4.63 4.49 1.86
CA ASN A 124 -5.62 3.61 2.46
C ASN A 124 -6.93 4.34 2.84
N THR A 125 -6.92 5.67 2.80
CA THR A 125 -8.08 6.50 3.18
C THR A 125 -9.07 6.63 2.02
N ARG A 126 -10.37 6.67 2.33
CA ARG A 126 -11.44 6.82 1.33
C ARG A 126 -11.30 8.13 0.53
N GLU A 127 -11.69 8.07 -0.73
CA GLU A 127 -11.67 9.22 -1.65
C GLU A 127 -12.51 10.37 -1.08
N ILE A 128 -11.87 11.51 -0.84
CA ILE A 128 -12.55 12.78 -0.62
C ILE A 128 -12.83 13.37 -1.99
N SER A 129 -14.06 13.85 -2.17
CA SER A 129 -14.54 14.52 -3.37
C SER A 129 -13.50 15.50 -3.91
N ASP A 130 -12.94 15.17 -5.08
CA ASP A 130 -12.07 16.09 -5.82
C ASP A 130 -12.91 17.18 -6.49
N ASP A 131 -12.30 18.35 -6.67
CA ASP A 131 -12.86 19.43 -7.48
C ASP A 131 -12.79 19.03 -8.96
N ALA A 132 -13.80 18.28 -9.42
CA ALA A 132 -13.93 17.81 -10.80
C ALA A 132 -13.85 18.95 -11.83
N ALA A 133 -14.21 20.17 -11.46
CA ALA A 133 -14.09 21.33 -12.34
C ALA A 133 -12.62 21.73 -12.56
N SER A 134 -11.79 21.72 -11.50
CA SER A 134 -10.36 22.00 -11.62
C SER A 134 -9.62 20.98 -12.50
N VAL A 135 -9.97 19.69 -12.37
CA VAL A 135 -9.43 18.60 -13.17
C VAL A 135 -9.75 18.82 -14.63
N LEU A 136 -11.04 19.00 -14.96
CA LEU A 136 -11.47 19.19 -16.33
C LEU A 136 -10.84 20.44 -16.95
N GLN A 137 -10.71 21.52 -16.18
CA GLN A 137 -10.09 22.76 -16.65
C GLN A 137 -8.59 22.59 -16.94
N TYR A 138 -7.87 21.80 -16.14
CA TYR A 138 -6.45 21.51 -16.33
C TYR A 138 -6.18 20.82 -17.67
N TRP A 139 -6.97 19.78 -17.99
CA TRP A 139 -6.86 19.04 -19.25
C TRP A 139 -7.27 19.89 -20.44
N LYS A 140 -8.36 20.67 -20.32
CA LYS A 140 -8.79 21.64 -21.35
C LYS A 140 -7.72 22.68 -21.65
N GLN A 141 -7.05 23.19 -20.62
CA GLN A 141 -5.99 24.19 -20.75
C GLN A 141 -4.63 23.60 -21.13
N ARG A 142 -4.52 22.27 -21.25
CA ARG A 142 -3.28 21.56 -21.59
C ARG A 142 -2.09 21.90 -20.69
N LYS A 143 -2.38 22.19 -19.42
CA LYS A 143 -1.36 22.56 -18.43
C LYS A 143 -0.35 21.43 -18.16
N TYR A 144 -0.71 20.19 -18.51
CA TYR A 144 0.15 19.01 -18.45
C TYR A 144 1.39 19.06 -19.36
N LEU A 145 1.40 19.92 -20.38
CA LEU A 145 2.59 20.14 -21.20
C LEU A 145 3.67 20.96 -20.49
N ARG A 146 3.35 21.59 -19.36
CA ARG A 146 4.34 22.32 -18.57
C ARG A 146 5.18 21.32 -17.78
N LYS A 147 6.50 21.46 -17.86
CA LYS A 147 7.42 20.64 -17.07
C LYS A 147 7.18 20.86 -15.58
N ASN A 148 6.94 19.79 -14.84
CA ASN A 148 6.95 19.80 -13.38
C ASN A 148 8.28 19.23 -12.90
N ILE A 149 9.19 20.10 -12.46
CA ILE A 149 10.54 19.72 -12.00
C ILE A 149 10.53 18.87 -10.72
N TRP A 150 9.41 18.85 -10.01
CA TRP A 150 9.24 18.12 -8.75
C TRP A 150 8.64 16.74 -8.95
N LEU A 151 8.22 16.38 -10.18
CA LEU A 151 7.53 15.12 -10.45
C LEU A 151 8.38 13.91 -10.11
N GLU A 152 9.63 13.86 -10.57
CA GLU A 152 10.53 12.74 -10.32
C GLU A 152 10.77 12.54 -8.81
N THR A 153 11.15 13.60 -8.08
CA THR A 153 11.38 13.54 -6.63
C THR A 153 10.11 13.16 -5.87
N TRP A 154 8.96 13.69 -6.28
CA TRP A 154 7.68 13.32 -5.68
C TRP A 154 7.35 11.84 -5.94
N LEU A 155 7.53 11.35 -7.17
CA LEU A 155 7.34 9.94 -7.52
C LEU A 155 8.25 9.03 -6.71
N ARG A 156 9.53 9.40 -6.57
CA ARG A 156 10.52 8.68 -5.75
C ARG A 156 10.01 8.48 -4.34
N ARG A 157 9.64 9.57 -3.66
CA ARG A 157 9.13 9.56 -2.29
C ARG A 157 7.88 8.70 -2.13
N GLU A 158 6.92 8.84 -3.04
CA GLU A 158 5.64 8.13 -2.95
C GLU A 158 5.81 6.64 -3.26
N ILE A 159 6.58 6.27 -4.28
CA ILE A 159 6.85 4.87 -4.63
C ILE A 159 7.63 4.20 -3.50
N GLN A 160 8.67 4.84 -2.97
CA GLN A 160 9.44 4.34 -1.84
C GLN A 160 8.57 4.10 -0.61
N ALA A 161 7.65 5.02 -0.30
CA ALA A 161 6.73 4.84 0.83
C ALA A 161 5.71 3.70 0.61
N LEU A 162 5.27 3.48 -0.63
CA LEU A 162 4.26 2.47 -0.96
C LEU A 162 4.84 1.07 -1.10
N THR A 163 6.07 0.94 -1.59
CA THR A 163 6.78 -0.35 -1.74
C THR A 163 7.59 -0.70 -0.49
N GLN A 164 7.97 0.32 0.29
CA GLN A 164 8.95 0.24 1.38
C GLN A 164 10.27 -0.40 0.92
N ASP A 165 10.63 -0.21 -0.35
CA ASP A 165 11.85 -0.74 -0.96
C ASP A 165 12.87 0.39 -1.17
N GLU A 166 14.15 0.11 -0.91
CA GLU A 166 15.23 1.07 -1.17
C GLU A 166 15.58 1.13 -2.67
N ASN A 167 15.37 0.04 -3.42
CA ASN A 167 15.74 -0.06 -4.82
C ASN A 167 14.55 0.25 -5.75
N ILE A 168 14.13 1.52 -5.75
CA ILE A 168 12.94 1.99 -6.48
C ILE A 168 13.25 2.75 -7.77
N GLU A 169 14.51 3.06 -8.04
CA GLU A 169 14.91 3.95 -9.16
C GLU A 169 14.41 3.45 -10.52
N ALA A 170 14.48 2.14 -10.77
CA ALA A 170 13.97 1.56 -12.02
C ALA A 170 12.45 1.77 -12.20
N ILE A 171 11.68 1.70 -11.10
CA ILE A 171 10.24 1.91 -11.09
C ILE A 171 9.94 3.40 -11.33
N VAL A 172 10.66 4.29 -10.65
CA VAL A 172 10.54 5.75 -10.80
C VAL A 172 10.80 6.16 -12.24
N TYR A 173 11.95 5.77 -12.82
CA TYR A 173 12.29 6.14 -14.19
C TYR A 173 11.34 5.55 -15.22
N HIS A 174 10.81 4.34 -14.99
CA HIS A 174 9.80 3.77 -15.86
C HIS A 174 8.52 4.62 -15.87
N ILE A 175 7.99 4.97 -14.70
CA ILE A 175 6.75 5.74 -14.56
C ILE A 175 6.94 7.18 -15.05
N ASP A 176 8.01 7.86 -14.62
CA ASP A 176 8.32 9.23 -15.04
C ASP A 176 8.54 9.31 -16.55
N GLY A 177 9.34 8.39 -17.10
CA GLY A 177 9.57 8.31 -18.55
C GLY A 177 8.30 8.03 -19.34
N MET A 178 7.36 7.27 -18.78
CA MET A 178 6.05 7.03 -19.39
C MET A 178 5.18 8.30 -19.41
N ILE A 179 5.19 9.07 -18.32
CA ILE A 179 4.53 10.39 -18.26
C ILE A 179 5.16 11.33 -19.28
N GLU A 180 6.49 11.48 -19.29
CA GLU A 180 7.18 12.36 -20.23
C GLU A 180 6.92 11.98 -21.70
N SER A 181 6.99 10.69 -22.02
CA SER A 181 6.74 10.17 -23.36
C SER A 181 5.31 10.50 -23.82
N PHE A 182 4.33 10.30 -22.94
CA PHE A 182 2.94 10.68 -23.19
C PHE A 182 2.81 12.20 -23.44
N MET A 183 3.39 13.04 -22.60
CA MET A 183 3.32 14.50 -22.78
C MET A 183 3.94 14.94 -24.12
N LYS A 184 5.11 14.39 -24.49
CA LYS A 184 5.79 14.65 -25.77
C LYS A 184 4.97 14.16 -26.97
N ALA A 185 4.28 13.02 -26.85
CA ALA A 185 3.40 12.52 -27.90
C ALA A 185 2.18 13.43 -28.12
N GLN A 186 1.57 13.92 -27.04
CA GLN A 186 0.43 14.85 -27.09
C GLN A 186 0.82 16.23 -27.64
N GLU A 187 2.05 16.68 -27.41
CA GLU A 187 2.59 17.90 -28.02
C GLU A 187 2.64 17.78 -29.56
N LYS A 188 3.14 16.65 -30.07
CA LYS A 188 3.24 16.37 -31.52
C LYS A 188 1.87 16.16 -32.18
N LEU A 189 0.96 15.45 -31.53
CA LEU A 189 -0.39 15.16 -32.06
C LEU A 189 -1.17 16.44 -32.36
N HIS A 190 -1.01 17.48 -31.53
CA HIS A 190 -1.65 18.78 -31.74
C HIS A 190 -1.21 19.49 -33.03
N ALA A 191 0.00 19.22 -33.55
CA ALA A 191 0.39 19.74 -34.85
C ALA A 191 -0.46 19.14 -36.00
N SER A 192 -1.24 18.09 -35.75
CA SER A 192 -1.95 17.33 -36.77
C SER A 192 -3.46 17.13 -36.55
N LYS A 193 -3.96 16.92 -35.31
CA LYS A 193 -5.39 16.70 -34.97
C LYS A 193 -5.69 17.07 -33.50
N GLN A 194 -6.94 17.46 -33.24
CA GLN A 194 -7.44 17.83 -31.90
C GLN A 194 -8.21 16.65 -31.28
N THR A 195 -7.69 16.07 -30.19
CA THR A 195 -8.35 15.04 -29.37
C THR A 195 -9.20 15.68 -28.27
N SER A 196 -10.28 15.02 -27.84
CA SER A 196 -11.09 15.51 -26.71
C SER A 196 -10.33 15.41 -25.39
N PRO A 197 -10.42 16.41 -24.50
CA PRO A 197 -9.65 16.43 -23.24
C PRO A 197 -10.01 15.28 -22.29
N GLU A 198 -11.24 14.78 -22.33
CA GLU A 198 -11.70 13.63 -21.54
C GLU A 198 -10.99 12.35 -22.00
N HIS A 199 -10.94 12.11 -23.31
CA HIS A 199 -10.21 10.98 -23.88
C HIS A 199 -8.71 11.05 -23.57
N THR A 200 -8.08 12.22 -23.67
CA THR A 200 -6.65 12.38 -23.31
C THR A 200 -6.41 12.08 -21.83
N ARG A 201 -7.31 12.50 -20.94
CA ARG A 201 -7.25 12.18 -19.52
C ARG A 201 -7.37 10.67 -19.28
N GLU A 202 -8.34 10.02 -19.92
CA GLU A 202 -8.55 8.57 -19.79
C GLU A 202 -7.35 7.77 -20.31
N GLU A 203 -6.78 8.16 -21.46
CA GLU A 203 -5.58 7.57 -22.02
C GLU A 203 -4.39 7.69 -21.06
N PHE A 204 -4.18 8.88 -20.47
CA PHE A 204 -3.14 9.10 -19.45
C PHE A 204 -3.35 8.19 -18.23
N ARG A 205 -4.58 8.14 -17.69
CA ARG A 205 -4.89 7.33 -16.50
C ARG A 205 -4.73 5.84 -16.77
N SER A 206 -5.12 5.36 -17.96
CA SER A 206 -4.93 3.97 -18.37
C SER A 206 -3.45 3.61 -18.46
N LEU A 207 -2.67 4.42 -19.19
CA LEU A 207 -1.24 4.20 -19.38
C LEU A 207 -0.49 4.18 -18.04
N LEU A 208 -0.82 5.11 -17.15
CA LEU A 208 -0.19 5.18 -15.84
C LEU A 208 -0.63 4.03 -14.93
N SER A 209 -1.89 3.59 -15.03
CA SER A 209 -2.37 2.41 -14.31
C SER A 209 -1.62 1.17 -14.76
N ASP A 210 -1.44 0.97 -16.06
CA ASP A 210 -0.76 -0.21 -16.60
C ASP A 210 0.72 -0.25 -16.20
N ALA A 211 1.40 0.90 -16.21
CA ALA A 211 2.78 1.04 -15.78
C ALA A 211 2.98 0.78 -14.27
N ALA A 212 2.07 1.28 -13.43
CA ALA A 212 2.23 1.22 -11.98
C ALA A 212 1.61 -0.02 -11.32
N ARG A 213 0.66 -0.71 -11.98
CA ARG A 213 -0.05 -1.88 -11.43
C ARG A 213 0.84 -3.03 -10.98
N PRO A 214 1.90 -3.41 -11.72
CA PRO A 214 2.79 -4.50 -11.29
C PRO A 214 3.48 -4.23 -9.95
N PHE A 215 3.66 -2.97 -9.57
CA PHE A 215 4.42 -2.57 -8.39
C PHE A 215 3.54 -2.17 -7.21
N LEU A 216 2.43 -1.48 -7.48
CA LEU A 216 1.57 -0.89 -6.44
C LEU A 216 0.28 -1.67 -6.16
N LEU A 217 -0.04 -2.66 -7.00
CA LEU A 217 -1.16 -3.60 -6.82
C LEU A 217 -2.49 -2.88 -6.50
N GLY A 218 -3.11 -3.20 -5.36
CA GLY A 218 -4.37 -2.59 -4.93
C GLY A 218 -4.33 -1.06 -4.76
N ARG A 219 -3.14 -0.47 -4.64
CA ARG A 219 -2.95 0.98 -4.41
C ARG A 219 -2.83 1.79 -5.71
N THR A 220 -2.75 1.13 -6.86
CA THR A 220 -2.51 1.78 -8.16
C THR A 220 -3.56 2.81 -8.54
N ALA A 221 -4.85 2.52 -8.32
CA ALA A 221 -5.91 3.46 -8.68
C ALA A 221 -5.76 4.79 -7.92
N ARG A 222 -5.45 4.71 -6.63
CA ARG A 222 -5.23 5.88 -5.79
C ARG A 222 -3.96 6.63 -6.19
N PHE A 223 -2.89 5.91 -6.49
CA PHE A 223 -1.65 6.48 -7.03
C PHE A 223 -1.86 7.28 -8.31
N VAL A 224 -2.61 6.76 -9.27
CA VAL A 224 -2.91 7.48 -10.51
C VAL A 224 -3.69 8.77 -10.23
N THR A 225 -4.67 8.74 -9.33
CA THR A 225 -5.40 9.95 -8.91
C THR A 225 -4.48 10.96 -8.23
N GLU A 226 -3.58 10.52 -7.37
CA GLU A 226 -2.64 11.40 -6.67
C GLU A 226 -1.58 12.02 -7.60
N VAL A 227 -1.07 11.28 -8.58
CA VAL A 227 -0.19 11.84 -9.63
C VAL A 227 -0.93 12.93 -10.41
N GLU A 228 -2.17 12.66 -10.82
CA GLU A 228 -3.02 13.64 -11.54
C GLU A 228 -3.22 14.91 -10.71
N LEU A 229 -3.58 14.77 -9.42
CA LEU A 229 -3.78 15.90 -8.51
C LEU A 229 -2.49 16.69 -8.24
N PHE A 230 -1.36 16.01 -8.09
CA PHE A 230 -0.06 16.67 -7.94
C PHE A 230 0.26 17.54 -9.17
N LEU A 231 0.09 16.97 -10.37
CA LEU A 231 0.27 17.69 -11.62
C LEU A 231 -0.70 18.87 -11.79
N ILE A 232 -1.97 18.71 -11.39
CA ILE A 232 -2.97 19.78 -11.43
C ILE A 232 -2.59 20.92 -10.49
N SER A 233 -2.07 20.59 -9.30
CA SER A 233 -1.76 21.57 -8.27
C SER A 233 -0.71 22.60 -8.71
N GLN A 234 0.22 22.20 -9.59
CA GLN A 234 1.36 23.02 -10.04
C GLN A 234 2.17 23.59 -8.86
N ARG A 235 2.20 22.86 -7.75
CA ARG A 235 2.87 23.23 -6.51
C ARG A 235 4.15 22.40 -6.34
N ASN A 236 5.06 22.90 -5.52
CA ASN A 236 6.14 22.07 -5.00
C ASN A 236 5.57 20.98 -4.06
N ILE A 237 6.44 20.04 -3.70
CA ILE A 237 6.11 18.88 -2.87
C ILE A 237 5.47 19.33 -1.56
N ASP A 238 6.04 20.31 -0.87
CA ASP A 238 5.58 20.75 0.46
C ASP A 238 4.18 21.37 0.40
N ALA A 239 3.94 22.24 -0.57
CA ALA A 239 2.67 22.93 -0.69
C ALA A 239 1.56 21.96 -1.13
N TYR A 240 1.86 20.98 -1.99
CA TYR A 240 0.91 19.93 -2.31
C TYR A 240 0.58 19.07 -1.08
N SER A 241 1.63 18.71 -0.34
CA SER A 241 1.53 17.85 0.83
C SER A 241 0.68 18.46 1.94
N ARG A 242 0.80 19.77 2.20
CA ARG A 242 -0.08 20.50 3.13
C ARG A 242 -1.55 20.41 2.74
N VAL A 243 -1.86 20.55 1.44
CA VAL A 243 -3.23 20.42 0.93
C VAL A 243 -3.75 18.98 1.07
N ARG A 244 -2.89 17.97 0.85
CA ARG A 244 -3.25 16.57 1.07
C ARG A 244 -3.52 16.29 2.55
N LEU A 245 -2.67 16.80 3.46
CA LEU A 245 -2.85 16.65 4.90
C LEU A 245 -4.15 17.30 5.40
N GLN A 246 -4.46 18.49 4.90
CA GLN A 246 -5.70 19.17 5.27
C GLN A 246 -6.94 18.36 4.84
N ARG A 247 -6.96 17.86 3.60
CA ARG A 247 -7.99 16.93 3.12
C ARG A 247 -8.10 15.70 4.03
N PHE A 248 -6.98 15.08 4.36
CA PHE A 248 -6.96 13.91 5.25
C PHE A 248 -7.54 14.20 6.64
N LYS A 249 -7.19 15.34 7.26
CA LYS A 249 -7.76 15.76 8.55
C LYS A 249 -9.26 15.99 8.48
N GLU A 250 -9.74 16.64 7.41
CA GLU A 250 -11.18 16.86 7.17
C GLU A 250 -11.92 15.51 7.07
N SER A 251 -11.35 14.53 6.35
CA SER A 251 -11.86 13.15 6.33
C SER A 251 -11.88 12.49 7.69
N ALA A 252 -10.77 12.52 8.42
CA ALA A 252 -10.66 11.88 9.73
C ALA A 252 -11.65 12.49 10.72
N SER A 253 -11.87 13.80 10.67
CA SER A 253 -12.86 14.49 11.51
C SER A 253 -14.31 14.12 11.19
N HIS A 254 -14.62 13.78 9.92
CA HIS A 254 -15.94 13.25 9.54
C HIS A 254 -16.16 11.84 10.08
N VAL A 255 -15.10 11.03 10.19
CA VAL A 255 -15.14 9.66 10.75
C VAL A 255 -15.13 9.68 12.28
N ALA A 256 -14.37 10.57 12.91
CA ALA A 256 -14.29 10.71 14.36
C ALA A 256 -15.58 11.26 15.01
N ARG A 257 -16.49 11.86 14.24
CA ARG A 257 -17.84 12.19 14.73
C ARG A 257 -18.73 10.96 14.95
N GLU A 258 -18.32 9.77 14.51
CA GLU A 258 -19.06 8.52 14.72
C GLU A 258 -18.40 7.53 15.70
N GLN A 259 -17.13 7.73 16.08
CA GLN A 259 -16.46 6.91 17.09
C GLN A 259 -15.62 7.78 18.03
N ASP A 260 -16.11 7.92 19.26
CA ASP A 260 -15.37 8.48 20.39
C ASP A 260 -14.13 7.64 20.70
N THR A 261 -13.09 8.34 21.16
CA THR A 261 -11.77 7.90 21.67
C THR A 261 -10.67 7.62 20.64
N LEU A 262 -9.79 8.60 20.43
CA LEU A 262 -8.37 8.34 20.18
C LEU A 262 -7.46 9.26 21.03
N PRO A 263 -6.35 8.73 21.58
CA PRO A 263 -5.41 9.50 22.38
C PRO A 263 -4.68 10.55 21.55
N GLN A 264 -4.68 11.76 22.08
CA GLN A 264 -4.01 12.93 21.57
C GLN A 264 -2.58 12.92 22.09
N ASP A 265 -1.58 12.57 21.28
CA ASP A 265 -0.20 13.02 21.52
C ASP A 265 0.69 12.95 20.27
N ARG A 266 1.37 14.09 20.03
CA ARG A 266 2.29 14.51 18.94
C ARG A 266 1.64 15.06 17.65
N PRO A 267 1.98 16.29 17.23
CA PRO A 267 1.48 16.84 15.97
C PRO A 267 2.00 16.02 14.78
N LEU A 268 1.08 15.48 13.98
CA LEU A 268 1.34 14.85 12.68
C LEU A 268 2.19 15.73 11.74
N GLU A 269 2.19 17.05 12.01
CA GLU A 269 2.93 18.08 11.30
C GLU A 269 4.43 18.04 11.57
N ASP A 270 4.87 17.70 12.78
CA ASP A 270 6.29 17.64 13.13
C ASP A 270 7.00 16.48 12.42
N HIS A 271 6.32 15.32 12.33
CA HIS A 271 6.81 14.17 11.54
C HIS A 271 6.84 14.48 10.04
N TYR A 272 5.96 15.37 9.57
CA TYR A 272 5.92 15.78 8.17
C TYR A 272 7.02 16.78 7.80
N LEU A 273 7.45 17.63 8.73
CA LEU A 273 8.44 18.68 8.47
C LEU A 273 9.88 18.16 8.41
N TYR A 274 10.22 17.11 9.16
CA TYR A 274 11.56 16.50 9.11
C TYR A 274 11.81 15.73 7.80
N LEU A 275 10.77 15.10 7.25
CA LEU A 275 10.72 14.52 5.89
C LEU A 275 11.21 15.49 4.80
N LEU A 276 11.03 16.79 5.01
CA LEU A 276 11.37 17.83 4.03
C LEU A 276 12.83 18.28 4.15
N ASN A 277 13.50 17.96 5.25
CA ASN A 277 14.85 18.46 5.56
C ASN A 277 15.97 17.47 5.20
N GLU A 278 15.72 16.16 5.07
CA GLU A 278 16.78 15.19 4.74
C GLU A 278 17.09 15.10 3.24
N GLU A 279 16.18 15.54 2.35
CA GLU A 279 16.45 15.54 0.90
C GLU A 279 17.34 16.72 0.44
N THR A 280 17.61 17.71 1.30
CA THR A 280 18.51 18.83 0.95
C THR A 280 20.00 18.52 1.09
N ASP A 281 20.38 17.44 1.76
CA ASP A 281 21.80 17.14 2.03
C ASP A 281 22.51 16.33 0.93
N CYS A 282 21.82 15.98 -0.17
CA CYS A 282 22.46 15.33 -1.33
C CYS A 282 22.93 16.29 -2.43
N VAL A 283 22.80 17.62 -2.25
CA VAL A 283 23.33 18.63 -3.18
C VAL A 283 24.30 19.57 -2.46
N GLY A 284 25.44 19.02 -2.02
CA GLY A 284 26.42 19.80 -1.26
C GLY A 284 27.80 19.17 -1.19
N GLY A 285 28.41 18.85 -2.33
CA GLY A 285 29.74 18.25 -2.36
C GLY A 285 30.46 18.40 -3.71
N VAL A 286 30.60 19.63 -4.20
CA VAL A 286 31.57 19.96 -5.24
C VAL A 286 32.38 21.16 -4.77
N ILE A 287 33.62 20.90 -4.38
CA ILE A 287 34.77 21.74 -4.73
C ILE A 287 35.88 20.79 -5.18
#